data_AF-A0A972CHY0-F1
#
_entry.id   AF-A0A972CHY0-F1
#
_cell.length_a   1.000
_cell.length_b   1.000
_cell.length_c   1.000
_cell.angle_alpha   90.00
_cell.angle_beta   90.00
_cell.angle_gamma   90.00
#
_symmetry.space_group_name_H-M   'P 1'
#
loop_
_entity.id
_entity.type
_entity.pdbx_description
1 polymer ?
#
loop_
_entity_poly.entity_id
_entity_poly.type
_entity_poly.pdbx_seq_one_letter_code
_entity_poly.pdbx_strand_id
1 'polypeptide(L)'
;MAGRKRKPGRPKGSKNKEALEKIKAKKRLRDEIWAIIIIAIGVFLILSLHTEATGGFGQVTSDLLKGLFSTVAYILPYYLILNGILLFVKSAANI
;
A
#
# COMPACT_ATOMS: atom_id res chain seq x y z
N MET A 1 -24.64 -41.91 -40.41
CA MET A 1 -23.35 -41.41 -39.88
C MET A 1 -23.54 -39.98 -39.37
N ALA A 2 -23.60 -39.77 -38.05
CA ALA A 2 -23.80 -38.43 -37.47
C ALA A 2 -22.45 -37.76 -37.21
N GLY A 3 -22.16 -36.68 -37.95
CA GLY A 3 -20.94 -35.90 -37.80
C GLY A 3 -20.90 -35.14 -36.47
N ARG A 4 -19.92 -35.43 -35.60
CA ARG A 4 -19.66 -34.65 -34.39
C ARG A 4 -19.17 -33.25 -34.79
N LYS A 5 -19.99 -32.23 -34.59
CA LYS A 5 -19.56 -30.83 -34.68
C LYS A 5 -18.43 -30.60 -33.66
N ARG A 6 -17.21 -30.34 -34.13
CA ARG A 6 -16.07 -29.98 -33.29
C ARG A 6 -16.39 -28.63 -32.63
N LYS A 7 -16.41 -28.60 -31.29
CA LYS A 7 -16.60 -27.36 -30.51
C LYS A 7 -15.51 -26.35 -30.92
N PRO A 8 -15.82 -25.05 -31.06
CA PRO A 8 -14.82 -24.05 -31.41
C PRO A 8 -13.68 -24.11 -30.39
N GLY A 9 -12.45 -24.28 -30.87
CA GLY A 9 -11.27 -24.31 -30.00
C GLY A 9 -11.19 -23.00 -29.19
N ARG A 10 -10.96 -23.14 -27.88
CA ARG A 10 -10.83 -22.01 -26.94
C ARG A 10 -9.81 -21.00 -27.50
N PRO A 11 -10.13 -19.69 -27.59
CA PRO A 11 -9.25 -18.70 -28.20
C PRO A 11 -7.89 -18.67 -27.49
N LYS A 12 -6.84 -18.73 -28.30
CA LYS A 12 -5.42 -18.76 -27.93
C LYS A 12 -5.04 -17.38 -27.36
N GLY A 13 -5.38 -17.17 -26.09
CA GLY A 13 -5.25 -15.87 -25.40
C GLY A 13 -6.04 -15.78 -24.09
N SER A 14 -7.04 -16.66 -23.89
CA SER A 14 -7.86 -16.67 -22.66
C SER A 14 -7.07 -17.01 -21.38
N LYS A 15 -6.04 -17.86 -21.46
CA LYS A 15 -5.15 -18.16 -20.31
C LYS A 15 -4.35 -16.93 -19.85
N ASN A 16 -3.95 -16.05 -20.77
CA ASN A 16 -3.23 -14.82 -20.43
C ASN A 16 -4.14 -13.78 -19.80
N LYS A 17 -5.40 -13.65 -20.23
CA LYS A 17 -6.33 -12.69 -19.62
C LYS A 17 -6.69 -13.07 -18.18
N GLU A 18 -7.02 -14.33 -17.90
CA GLU A 18 -7.30 -14.77 -16.52
C GLU A 18 -6.08 -14.64 -15.59
N ALA A 19 -4.88 -14.92 -16.08
CA ALA A 19 -3.65 -14.71 -15.31
C ALA A 19 -3.38 -13.22 -15.06
N LEU A 20 -3.61 -12.36 -16.05
CA LEU A 20 -3.42 -10.91 -15.94
C LEU A 20 -4.42 -10.28 -14.94
N GLU A 21 -5.69 -10.71 -14.98
CA GLU A 21 -6.73 -10.30 -14.03
C GLU A 21 -6.36 -10.68 -12.59
N LYS A 22 -5.86 -11.91 -12.36
CA LYS A 22 -5.36 -12.35 -11.04
C LYS A 22 -4.16 -11.53 -10.56
N ILE A 23 -3.24 -11.19 -11.46
CA ILE A 23 -2.08 -10.34 -11.13
C ILE A 23 -2.53 -8.93 -10.78
N LYS A 24 -3.49 -8.37 -11.53
CA LYS A 24 -4.04 -7.03 -11.30
C LYS A 24 -4.79 -6.97 -9.97
N ALA A 25 -5.62 -7.98 -9.68
CA ALA A 25 -6.28 -8.11 -8.39
C ALA A 25 -5.29 -8.22 -7.23
N LYS A 26 -4.23 -9.06 -7.36
CA LYS A 26 -3.18 -9.16 -6.33
C LYS A 26 -2.41 -7.86 -6.15
N LYS A 27 -2.14 -7.11 -7.24
CA LYS A 27 -1.48 -5.81 -7.16
C LYS A 27 -2.36 -4.81 -6.40
N ARG A 28 -3.65 -4.77 -6.68
CA ARG A 28 -4.62 -3.92 -5.99
C ARG A 28 -4.64 -4.19 -4.48
N LEU A 29 -4.74 -5.46 -4.07
CA LEU A 29 -4.70 -5.80 -2.64
C LEU A 29 -3.39 -5.36 -1.97
N ARG A 30 -2.25 -5.52 -2.66
CA ARG A 30 -0.96 -5.02 -2.14
C ARG A 30 -0.94 -3.51 -2.00
N ASP A 31 -1.51 -2.78 -2.95
CA ASP A 31 -1.56 -1.31 -2.93
C ASP A 31 -2.46 -0.82 -1.77
N GLU A 32 -3.57 -1.51 -1.46
CA GLU A 32 -4.43 -1.21 -0.30
C GLU A 32 -3.71 -1.47 1.04
N ILE A 33 -3.05 -2.63 1.16
CA ILE A 33 -2.29 -2.99 2.38
C ILE A 33 -1.16 -1.97 2.61
N TRP A 34 -0.46 -1.58 1.55
CA TRP A 34 0.59 -0.55 1.64
C TRP A 34 0.04 0.80 2.10
N ALA A 35 -1.16 1.19 1.67
CA ALA A 35 -1.78 2.45 2.10
C ALA A 35 -2.01 2.46 3.61
N ILE A 36 -2.59 1.38 4.15
CA ILE A 36 -2.89 1.24 5.58
C ILE A 36 -1.59 1.25 6.40
N ILE A 37 -0.56 0.51 5.95
CA ILE A 37 0.74 0.46 6.64
C ILE A 37 1.39 1.85 6.69
N ILE A 38 1.39 2.60 5.58
CA ILE A 38 1.96 3.94 5.53
C ILE A 38 1.24 4.89 6.50
N ILE A 39 -0.10 4.85 6.53
CA ILE A 39 -0.88 5.67 7.45
C ILE A 39 -0.56 5.29 8.90
N ALA A 40 -0.51 4.00 9.22
CA ALA A 40 -0.18 3.52 10.56
C ALA A 40 1.22 3.97 11.01
N ILE A 41 2.22 3.89 10.14
CA ILE A 41 3.58 4.39 10.41
C ILE A 41 3.56 5.91 10.60
N GLY A 42 2.82 6.65 9.78
CA GLY A 42 2.71 8.10 9.91
C GLY A 42 2.11 8.52 11.26
N VAL A 43 1.01 7.88 11.67
CA VAL A 43 0.39 8.12 12.99
C VAL A 43 1.34 7.73 14.12
N PHE A 44 1.99 6.56 14.01
CA PHE A 44 2.98 6.12 14.98
C PHE A 44 4.12 7.14 15.13
N LEU A 45 4.64 7.68 14.04
CA LEU A 45 5.69 8.71 14.08
C LEU A 45 5.21 10.02 14.70
N ILE A 46 3.98 10.45 14.46
CA ILE A 46 3.41 11.63 15.15
C ILE A 46 3.41 11.39 16.65
N LEU A 47 2.83 10.27 17.09
CA LEU A 47 2.78 9.92 18.51
C LEU A 47 4.19 9.86 19.08
N SER A 48 5.13 9.26 18.36
CA SER A 48 6.51 9.13 18.82
C SER A 48 7.24 10.46 18.93
N LEU A 49 7.05 11.39 18.00
CA LEU A 49 7.78 12.66 17.97
C LEU A 49 7.19 13.70 18.92
N HIS A 50 5.87 13.65 19.12
CA HIS A 50 5.12 14.60 19.94
C HIS A 50 4.85 14.09 21.36
N THR A 51 4.87 12.78 21.59
CA THR A 51 4.50 12.19 22.89
C THR A 51 5.49 11.09 23.28
N GLU A 52 5.62 10.85 24.58
CA GLU A 52 6.39 9.73 25.12
C GLU A 52 5.57 8.42 25.17
N ALA A 53 4.36 8.41 24.61
CA ALA A 53 3.41 7.32 24.72
C ALA A 53 3.86 6.01 24.03
N THR A 54 4.79 6.10 23.07
CA THR A 54 5.36 4.95 22.37
C THR A 54 6.49 4.25 23.12
N GLY A 55 6.83 4.71 24.34
CA GLY A 55 7.85 4.12 25.19
C GLY A 55 9.26 4.18 24.59
N GLY A 56 10.17 3.35 25.09
CA GLY A 56 11.59 3.41 24.72
C GLY A 56 11.87 3.21 23.22
N PHE A 57 11.11 2.34 22.55
CA PHE A 57 11.27 2.15 21.10
C PHE A 57 10.89 3.42 20.31
N GLY A 58 9.82 4.09 20.75
CA GLY A 58 9.41 5.36 20.19
C GLY A 58 10.45 6.45 20.42
N GLN A 59 10.94 6.60 21.65
CA GLN A 59 11.95 7.59 22.00
C GLN A 59 13.23 7.44 21.17
N VAL A 60 13.79 6.22 21.07
CA VAL A 60 14.97 5.97 20.25
C VAL A 60 14.71 6.31 18.78
N THR A 61 13.55 5.92 18.25
CA THR A 61 13.17 6.24 16.87
C THR A 61 13.06 7.75 16.66
N SER A 62 12.42 8.46 17.58
CA SER A 62 12.25 9.91 17.55
C SER A 62 13.57 10.65 17.69
N ASP A 63 14.46 10.20 18.56
CA ASP A 63 15.78 10.79 18.76
C ASP A 63 16.66 10.60 17.53
N LEU A 64 16.58 9.42 16.89
CA LEU A 64 17.23 9.18 15.60
C LEU A 64 16.68 10.11 14.51
N LEU A 65 15.35 10.24 14.39
CA LEU A 65 14.75 11.14 13.38
C LEU A 65 15.08 12.61 13.65
N LYS A 66 14.97 13.07 14.91
CA LYS A 66 15.34 14.45 15.30
C LYS A 66 16.85 14.66 15.14
N GLY A 67 17.70 13.66 15.36
CA GLY A 67 19.14 13.74 15.12
C GLY A 67 19.48 13.88 13.63
N LEU A 68 18.79 13.14 12.75
CA LEU A 68 19.05 13.15 11.31
C LEU A 68 18.44 14.37 10.59
N PHE A 69 17.23 14.77 11.00
CA PHE A 69 16.42 15.76 10.29
C PHE A 69 16.17 17.05 11.10
N SER A 70 16.55 17.11 12.37
CA SER A 70 16.33 18.26 13.27
C SER A 70 14.87 18.74 13.21
N THR A 71 14.63 20.02 12.93
CA THR A 71 13.28 20.62 12.79
C THR A 71 12.44 19.95 11.69
N VAL A 72 13.06 19.40 10.65
CA VAL A 72 12.35 18.74 9.53
C VAL A 72 11.71 17.41 9.98
N ALA A 73 12.22 16.80 11.07
CA ALA A 73 11.67 15.56 11.62
C ALA A 73 10.19 15.69 11.97
N TYR A 74 9.72 16.87 12.39
CA TYR A 74 8.32 17.10 12.73
C TYR A 74 7.40 17.17 11.50
N ILE A 75 7.93 17.49 10.32
CA ILE A 75 7.13 17.64 9.09
C ILE A 75 6.95 16.29 8.38
N LEU A 76 7.95 15.41 8.51
CA LEU A 76 8.02 14.10 7.87
C LEU A 76 6.79 13.18 8.11
N PRO A 77 6.22 13.07 9.33
CA PRO A 77 5.04 12.25 9.59
C PRO A 77 3.81 12.75 8.84
N TYR A 78 3.65 14.08 8.71
CA TYR A 78 2.53 14.67 7.98
C TYR A 78 2.58 14.34 6.48
N TYR A 79 3.78 14.37 5.89
CA TYR A 79 3.98 13.92 4.51
C TYR A 79 3.67 12.44 4.33
N LEU A 80 4.06 11.57 5.27
CA LEU A 80 3.72 10.15 5.21
C LEU A 80 2.21 9.91 5.23
N ILE A 81 1.47 10.61 6.10
CA ILE A 81 0.01 10.49 6.16
C ILE A 81 -0.63 11.01 4.87
N LEU A 82 -0.20 12.17 4.36
CA LEU A 82 -0.68 12.69 3.07
C LEU A 82 -0.47 11.70 1.93
N ASN A 83 0.71 11.10 1.83
CA ASN A 83 1.00 10.07 0.83
C ASN A 83 0.18 8.80 1.05
N GLY A 84 -0.03 8.39 2.30
CA GLY A 84 -0.87 7.24 2.65
C GLY A 84 -2.33 7.45 2.25
N ILE A 85 -2.89 8.63 2.55
CA ILE A 85 -4.24 9.02 2.13
C ILE A 85 -4.31 9.08 0.61
N LEU A 86 -3.33 9.66 -0.07
CA LEU A 86 -3.31 9.73 -1.53
C LEU A 86 -3.22 8.34 -2.17
N LEU A 87 -2.44 7.43 -1.59
CA LEU A 87 -2.37 6.03 -2.01
C LEU A 87 -3.71 5.32 -1.79
N PHE A 88 -4.34 5.57 -0.64
CA PHE A 88 -5.66 5.02 -0.30
C PHE A 88 -6.73 5.51 -1.27
N VAL A 89 -6.81 6.81 -1.54
CA VAL A 89 -7.75 7.41 -2.49
C VAL A 89 -7.49 6.90 -3.89
N LYS A 90 -6.23 6.80 -4.34
CA LYS A 90 -5.90 6.25 -5.65
C LYS A 90 -6.26 4.76 -5.76
N SER A 91 -6.08 3.99 -4.69
CA SER A 91 -6.48 2.59 -4.64
C SER A 91 -8.01 2.42 -4.64
N ALA A 92 -8.70 3.28 -3.88
CA ALA A 92 -10.16 3.34 -3.78
C ALA A 92 -10.82 3.90 -5.04
N ALA A 93 -10.17 4.82 -5.77
CA ALA A 93 -10.66 5.38 -7.03
C ALA A 93 -10.42 4.45 -8.23
N ASN A 94 -9.58 3.42 -8.09
CA ASN A 94 -9.46 2.32 -9.05
C ASN A 94 -10.45 1.17 -8.76
N ILE A 95 -11.53 1.44 -8.00
CA ILE A 95 -12.68 0.51 -7.82
C ILE A 95 -13.61 0.56 -9.02
#